data_AF-A0A366KDC6-F1
#
_entry.id   AF-A0A366KDC6-F1
#
_cell.length_a   1.000
_cell.length_b   1.000
_cell.length_c   1.000
_cell.angle_alpha   90.00
_cell.angle_beta   90.00
_cell.angle_gamma   90.00
#
_symmetry.space_group_name_H-M   'P 1'
#
loop_
_entity.id
_entity.type
_entity.pdbx_description
1 polymer ?
#
loop_
_entity_poly.entity_id
_entity_poly.type
_entity_poly.pdbx_seq_one_letter_code
_entity_poly.pdbx_strand_id
1 'polypeptide(L)'
;MVIGLVVYLANWLIDAYIFVLFVRMIIDWAFVLAPRWYPRALVGSLVSVIYNLTEPPLRWLRRYIPPLPLGRIQLDVSFMALWFLLIVLQVLVNVLL
;
A
#
# COMPACT_ATOMS: atom_id res chain seq x y z
N MET A 1 26.38 -16.08 5.78
CA MET A 1 26.17 -14.90 6.65
C MET A 1 25.67 -13.69 5.87
N VAL A 2 26.33 -13.27 4.78
CA VAL A 2 25.89 -12.11 3.97
C VAL A 2 24.54 -12.31 3.27
N ILE A 3 24.28 -13.48 2.66
CA ILE A 3 23.01 -13.77 1.96
C ILE A 3 21.81 -13.66 2.92
N GLY A 4 21.89 -14.25 4.11
CA GLY A 4 20.84 -14.15 5.12
C GLY A 4 20.57 -12.71 5.58
N LEU A 5 21.60 -11.86 5.66
CA LEU A 5 21.41 -10.43 5.97
C LEU A 5 20.66 -9.71 4.85
N VAL A 6 20.97 -10.01 3.59
CA VAL A 6 20.29 -9.43 2.43
C VAL A 6 18.81 -9.84 2.41
N VAL A 7 18.52 -11.13 2.62
CA VAL A 7 17.14 -11.65 2.70
C VAL A 7 16.38 -10.99 3.85
N TYR A 8 17.00 -10.86 5.02
CA TYR A 8 16.38 -10.18 6.17
C TYR A 8 16.02 -8.72 5.86
N LEU A 9 16.96 -7.95 5.30
CA LEU A 9 16.72 -6.54 4.96
C LEU A 9 15.66 -6.39 3.87
N ALA A 10 15.66 -7.27 2.86
CA ALA A 10 14.66 -7.26 1.80
C ALA A 10 13.25 -7.52 2.35
N ASN A 11 13.09 -8.55 3.20
CA ASN A 11 11.82 -8.84 3.86
C ASN A 11 11.35 -7.66 4.72
N TRP A 12 12.26 -7.09 5.53
CA TRP A 12 11.94 -5.96 6.39
C TRP A 12 11.43 -4.74 5.60
N LEU A 13 12.03 -4.46 4.44
CA LEU A 13 11.58 -3.37 3.56
C LEU A 13 10.22 -3.67 2.92
N ILE A 14 9.98 -4.91 2.50
CA ILE A 14 8.69 -5.34 1.94
C ILE A 14 7.59 -5.20 3.01
N ASP A 15 7.84 -5.69 4.22
CA ASP A 15 6.90 -5.60 5.34
C ASP A 15 6.61 -4.15 5.72
N ALA A 16 7.64 -3.29 5.76
CA ALA A 16 7.47 -1.86 6.00
C ALA A 16 6.59 -1.21 4.93
N TYR A 17 6.77 -1.58 3.66
CA TYR A 17 5.95 -1.06 2.56
C TYR A 17 4.50 -1.58 2.61
N ILE A 18 4.31 -2.87 2.93
CA ILE A 18 2.99 -3.46 3.20
C ILE A 18 2.29 -2.71 4.33
N PHE A 19 3.00 -2.35 5.39
CA PHE A 19 2.45 -1.57 6.49
C PHE A 19 2.00 -0.18 6.04
N VAL A 20 2.82 0.55 5.25
CA VAL A 20 2.44 1.85 4.68
C VAL A 20 1.19 1.73 3.81
N LEU A 21 1.11 0.68 2.99
CA LEU A 21 -0.08 0.35 2.22
C LEU A 21 -1.30 0.14 3.13
N PHE A 22 -1.16 -0.66 4.18
CA PHE A 22 -2.25 -0.89 5.12
C PHE A 22 -2.74 0.40 5.80
N VAL A 23 -1.82 1.28 6.21
CA VAL A 23 -2.18 2.60 6.75
C VAL A 23 -2.91 3.45 5.69
N ARG A 24 -2.46 3.44 4.43
CA ARG A 24 -3.18 4.10 3.33
C ARG A 24 -4.63 3.60 3.22
N MET A 25 -4.84 2.29 3.27
CA MET A 25 -6.17 1.70 3.23
C MET A 25 -7.05 2.21 4.38
N ILE A 26 -6.52 2.27 5.61
CA ILE A 26 -7.25 2.82 6.75
C ILE A 26 -7.63 4.29 6.50
N ILE A 27 -6.72 5.10 5.96
CA ILE A 27 -6.96 6.51 5.63
C ILE A 27 -8.06 6.63 4.56
N ASP A 28 -8.00 5.82 3.51
CA ASP A 28 -9.01 5.80 2.43
C ASP A 28 -10.40 5.51 3.02
N TRP A 29 -10.52 4.51 3.91
CA TRP A 29 -11.77 4.21 4.61
C TRP A 29 -12.18 5.30 5.59
N ALA A 30 -11.25 5.94 6.28
CA ALA A 30 -11.55 7.04 7.19
C ALA A 30 -12.22 8.21 6.45
N PHE A 31 -11.76 8.56 5.24
CA PHE A 31 -12.39 9.59 4.41
C PHE A 31 -13.77 9.19 3.89
N VAL A 32 -13.97 7.91 3.56
CA VAL A 32 -15.29 7.39 3.15
C VAL A 32 -16.28 7.42 4.31
N LEU A 33 -15.86 7.01 5.51
CA LEU A 33 -16.72 6.94 6.70
C LEU A 33 -16.97 8.32 7.33
N ALA A 34 -16.02 9.24 7.22
CA ALA A 34 -16.13 10.61 7.73
C ALA A 34 -15.79 11.65 6.64
N PRO A 35 -16.68 11.90 5.66
CA PRO A 35 -16.40 12.81 4.53
C PRO A 35 -16.14 14.26 4.91
N ARG A 36 -16.54 14.68 6.12
CA ARG A 36 -16.31 16.03 6.67
C ARG A 36 -15.03 16.14 7.51
N TRP A 37 -14.29 15.05 7.68
CA TRP A 37 -13.06 15.05 8.46
C TRP A 37 -11.95 15.77 7.68
N TYR A 38 -11.44 16.86 8.25
CA TYR A 38 -10.28 17.57 7.72
C TYR A 38 -9.05 17.25 8.59
N PRO A 39 -8.00 16.60 8.07
CA PRO A 39 -6.85 16.24 8.86
C PRO A 39 -6.11 17.50 9.35
N ARG A 40 -5.82 17.56 10.65
CA ARG A 40 -5.02 18.65 11.25
C ARG A 40 -3.61 18.64 10.64
N ALA A 41 -2.94 19.80 10.63
CA ALA A 41 -1.68 20.02 9.89
C ALA A 41 -0.65 18.87 9.95
N LEU A 42 -0.37 18.34 11.14
CA LEU A 42 0.57 17.22 11.30
C LEU A 42 0.07 15.92 10.66
N VAL A 43 -1.19 15.56 10.89
CA VAL A 43 -1.82 14.36 10.31
C VAL A 43 -1.92 14.49 8.80
N GLY A 44 -2.27 15.68 8.30
CA GLY A 44 -2.35 15.96 6.86
C GLY A 44 -1.01 15.77 6.15
N SER A 45 0.10 16.15 6.80
CA SER A 45 1.45 15.91 6.28
C SER A 45 1.76 14.41 6.19
N LEU A 46 1.49 13.64 7.25
CA LEU A 46 1.70 12.19 7.25
C LEU A 46 0.87 11.49 6.16
N VAL A 47 -0.40 11.87 6.05
CA VAL A 47 -1.31 11.38 5.02
C VAL A 47 -0.73 11.65 3.62
N SER A 48 -0.28 12.88 3.36
CA SER A 48 0.35 13.25 2.09
C SER A 48 1.60 12.40 1.77
N VAL A 49 2.47 12.19 2.76
CA VAL A 49 3.66 11.33 2.59
C VAL A 49 3.27 9.90 2.23
N ILE A 50 2.29 9.32 2.94
CA ILE A 50 1.80 7.96 2.67
C ILE A 50 1.23 7.86 1.25
N TYR A 51 0.39 8.81 0.83
CA TYR A 51 -0.13 8.83 -0.54
C TYR A 51 0.98 8.98 -1.56
N ASN A 52 1.97 9.85 -1.35
CA ASN A 52 3.08 10.03 -2.27
C ASN A 52 3.94 8.77 -2.43
N LEU A 53 4.14 7.99 -1.36
CA LEU A 53 4.90 6.73 -1.41
C LEU A 53 4.13 5.60 -2.10
N THR A 54 2.79 5.60 -2.00
CA THR A 54 1.96 4.50 -2.47
C THR A 54 1.32 4.75 -3.84
N GLU A 55 1.13 6.02 -4.23
CA GLU A 55 0.53 6.42 -5.49
C GLU A 55 1.29 5.95 -6.75
N PRO A 56 2.63 6.09 -6.87
CA PRO A 56 3.31 5.70 -8.11
C PRO A 56 3.05 4.24 -8.54
N PRO A 57 3.20 3.22 -7.67
CA PRO A 57 2.91 1.83 -8.05
C PRO A 57 1.41 1.55 -8.19
N LEU A 58 0.56 2.14 -7.35
CA LEU A 58 -0.88 1.95 -7.50
C LEU A 58 -1.41 2.57 -8.80
N ARG A 59 -0.94 3.75 -9.19
CA ARG A 59 -1.29 4.37 -10.48
C ARG A 59 -0.84 3.52 -11.66
N TRP A 60 0.33 2.88 -11.56
CA TRP A 60 0.77 1.94 -12.58
C TRP A 60 -0.17 0.73 -12.65
N LEU A 61 -0.57 0.15 -11.52
CA LEU A 61 -1.52 -0.96 -11.47
C LEU A 61 -2.92 -0.58 -11.95
N ARG A 62 -3.41 0.62 -11.62
CA ARG A 62 -4.72 1.15 -12.05
C ARG A 62 -4.87 1.22 -13.56
N ARG A 63 -3.76 1.22 -14.32
CA ARG A 63 -3.78 1.13 -15.79
C ARG A 63 -4.24 -0.24 -16.28
N TYR A 64 -4.01 -1.29 -15.50
CA TYR A 64 -4.33 -2.68 -15.84
C TYR A 64 -5.55 -3.20 -15.08
N ILE A 65 -5.70 -2.78 -13.82
CA ILE A 65 -6.77 -3.21 -12.92
C ILE A 65 -7.54 -1.95 -12.50
N PRO A 66 -8.56 -1.54 -13.26
CA PRO A 66 -9.34 -0.35 -12.93
C PRO A 66 -10.09 -0.55 -11.60
N PRO A 67 -10.33 0.54 -10.85
CA PRO A 67 -11.09 0.48 -9.61
C PRO A 67 -12.50 -0.06 -9.87
N LEU A 68 -12.98 -0.93 -8.97
CA LEU A 68 -14.31 -1.52 -9.12
C LEU A 68 -15.35 -0.58 -8.51
N PRO A 69 -16.35 -0.13 -9.30
CA PRO A 69 -17.45 0.66 -8.76
C PRO A 69 -18.34 -0.23 -7.91
N LEU A 70 -18.48 0.09 -6.62
CA LEU A 70 -19.44 -0.51 -5.70
C LEU A 70 -20.54 0.51 -5.36
N GLY A 71 -21.47 0.68 -6.30
CA GLY A 71 -22.61 1.58 -6.16
C GLY A 71 -22.17 3.04 -6.05
N ARG A 72 -22.15 3.58 -4.82
CA ARG A 72 -21.77 4.98 -4.54
C ARG A 72 -20.30 5.17 -4.19
N ILE A 73 -19.53 4.09 -3.98
CA ILE A 73 -18.13 4.12 -3.56
C ILE A 73 -17.29 3.38 -4.60
N GLN A 74 -16.07 3.85 -4.84
CA GLN A 74 -15.09 3.14 -5.67
C GLN A 74 -14.19 2.33 -4.74
N LEU A 75 -14.14 1.00 -4.91
CA LEU A 75 -13.13 0.19 -4.24
C LEU A 75 -11.84 0.20 -5.04
N ASP A 76 -10.75 0.57 -4.37
CA ASP A 76 -9.41 0.49 -4.95
C ASP A 76 -8.92 -0.96 -4.91
N VAL A 77 -9.23 -1.73 -5.96
CA VAL A 77 -8.75 -3.12 -6.11
C VAL A 77 -7.26 -3.15 -6.42
N SER A 78 -6.71 -2.07 -6.98
CA SER A 78 -5.28 -1.98 -7.26
C SER A 78 -4.46 -2.04 -5.96
N PHE A 79 -5.01 -1.55 -4.85
CA PHE A 79 -4.44 -1.73 -3.51
C PHE A 79 -4.24 -3.20 -3.16
N MET A 80 -5.31 -4.00 -3.28
CA MET A 80 -5.28 -5.43 -2.96
C MET A 80 -4.32 -6.18 -3.88
N ALA A 81 -4.30 -5.82 -5.16
CA ALA A 81 -3.39 -6.40 -6.14
C ALA A 81 -1.92 -6.10 -5.79
N LEU A 82 -1.59 -4.85 -5.38
CA LEU A 82 -0.24 -4.49 -4.99
C LEU A 82 0.20 -5.23 -3.72
N TRP A 83 -0.68 -5.28 -2.72
CA TRP A 83 -0.43 -6.04 -1.49
C TRP A 83 -0.15 -7.51 -1.80
N PHE A 84 -0.98 -8.14 -2.63
CA PHE A 84 -0.79 -9.52 -3.05
C PHE A 84 0.53 -9.74 -3.79
N LEU A 85 0.88 -8.83 -4.71
CA LEU A 85 2.14 -8.88 -5.45
C LEU A 85 3.36 -8.85 -4.51
N LEU A 86 3.30 -8.04 -3.45
CA LEU A 86 4.37 -7.94 -2.46
C LEU A 86 4.50 -9.22 -1.63
N ILE A 87 3.40 -9.85 -1.25
CA ILE A 87 3.42 -11.15 -0.56
C ILE A 87 4.05 -12.22 -1.47
N VAL A 88 3.67 -12.26 -2.75
CA VAL A 88 4.28 -13.19 -3.71
C VAL A 88 5.77 -12.93 -3.84
N LEU A 89 6.18 -11.67 -3.98
CA LEU A 89 7.59 -11.28 -4.04
C LEU A 89 8.35 -11.72 -2.78
N GLN A 90 7.76 -11.54 -1.61
CA GLN A 90 8.33 -11.96 -0.33
C GLN A 90 8.54 -13.47 -0.27
N VAL A 91 7.54 -14.26 -0.69
CA VAL A 91 7.66 -15.72 -0.76
C VAL A 91 8.79 -16.11 -1.71
N LEU A 92 8.86 -15.50 -2.89
CA LEU A 92 9.93 -15.78 -3.86
C LEU A 92 11.32 -15.46 -3.28
N VAL A 93 11.48 -14.33 -2.60
CA VAL A 93 12.73 -13.95 -1.94
C VAL A 93 13.15 -14.99 -0.90
N ASN A 94 12.21 -15.47 -0.08
CA ASN A 94 12.52 -16.46 0.97
C ASN A 94 12.76 -17.88 0.45
N VAL A 95 12.21 -18.23 -0.71
CA VAL A 95 12.36 -19.57 -1.30
C VAL A 95 13.61 -19.66 -2.18
N LEU A 96 13.97 -18.59 -2.89
CA LEU A 96 15.02 -18.59 -3.90
C LEU A 96 16.41 -18.17 -3.37
N LEU A 97 16.49 -17.45 -2.25
CA LEU A 97 17.71 -16.88 -1.69
C LEU A 97 18.00 -17.41 -0.28
#